data_AF-A0A958XRL0-F1
#
_entry.id   AF-A0A958XRL0-F1
#
_cell.length_a   1.000
_cell.length_b   1.000
_cell.length_c   1.000
_cell.angle_alpha   90.00
_cell.angle_beta   90.00
_cell.angle_gamma   90.00
#
_symmetry.space_group_name_H-M   'P 1'
#
loop_
_entity.id
_entity.type
_entity.pdbx_description
1 polymer ?
#
loop_
_entity_poly.entity_id
_entity_poly.type
_entity_poly.pdbx_seq_one_letter_code
_entity_poly.pdbx_strand_id
1 'polypeptide(L)'
;MKKTILTLQFALLLFLTANAQIVITEVMFNPPPSGTDTLEYIELYNNSGSSVDISGWHFTEGVTFTFPAATSLAANAYVVITENEAYF
;
A
#
# COMPACT_ATOMS: atom_id res chain seq x y z
N MET A 1 -34.97 4.77 -27.67
CA MET A 1 -34.07 3.61 -27.56
C MET A 1 -32.59 4.02 -27.51
N LYS A 2 -32.04 4.78 -28.48
CA LYS A 2 -30.63 5.21 -28.46
C LYS A 2 -30.27 6.13 -27.27
N LYS A 3 -31.14 7.07 -26.89
CA LYS A 3 -30.91 7.98 -25.74
C LYS A 3 -30.89 7.24 -24.40
N THR A 4 -31.77 6.25 -24.21
CA THR A 4 -31.86 5.43 -22.99
C THR A 4 -30.64 4.54 -22.79
N ILE A 5 -30.05 4.01 -23.88
CA ILE A 5 -28.79 3.23 -23.85
C ILE A 5 -27.61 4.14 -23.45
N LEU A 6 -27.58 5.37 -23.97
CA LEU A 6 -26.53 6.34 -23.64
C LEU A 6 -26.60 6.78 -22.16
N THR A 7 -27.80 6.95 -21.61
CA THR A 7 -27.99 7.26 -20.18
C THR A 7 -27.58 6.09 -19.28
N LEU A 8 -27.84 4.84 -19.69
CA LEU A 8 -27.46 3.65 -18.92
C LEU A 8 -25.93 3.43 -18.91
N GLN A 9 -25.27 3.67 -20.05
CA GLN A 9 -23.79 3.62 -20.11
C GLN A 9 -23.15 4.71 -19.25
N PHE A 10 -23.70 5.94 -19.27
CA PHE A 10 -23.20 7.05 -18.45
C PHE A 10 -23.43 6.81 -16.94
N ALA A 11 -24.54 6.17 -16.57
CA ALA A 11 -24.81 5.75 -15.20
C ALA A 11 -23.87 4.62 -14.74
N LEU A 12 -23.47 3.71 -15.63
CA LEU A 12 -22.54 2.61 -15.31
C LEU A 12 -21.09 3.11 -15.09
N LEU A 13 -20.69 4.18 -15.78
CA LEU A 13 -19.39 4.83 -15.61
C LEU A 13 -19.23 5.56 -14.26
N LEU A 14 -20.34 5.94 -13.61
CA LEU A 14 -20.33 6.58 -12.28
C LEU A 14 -19.97 5.62 -11.13
N PHE A 15 -19.85 4.31 -11.39
CA PHE A 15 -19.55 3.29 -10.38
C PHE A 15 -18.14 2.68 -10.47
N LEU A 16 -17.27 3.16 -11.37
CA LEU A 16 -15.89 2.71 -11.43
C LEU A 16 -15.07 3.39 -10.33
N THR A 17 -15.04 2.80 -9.14
CA THR A 17 -14.10 3.22 -8.08
C THR A 17 -12.72 2.64 -8.37
N ALA A 18 -11.74 3.52 -8.54
CA ALA A 18 -10.33 3.11 -8.55
C ALA A 18 -9.90 2.90 -7.08
N ASN A 19 -9.53 1.67 -6.73
CA ASN A 19 -8.93 1.37 -5.44
C ASN A 19 -7.42 1.33 -5.58
N ALA A 20 -6.69 1.84 -4.59
CA ALA A 20 -5.23 1.68 -4.55
C ALA A 20 -4.87 0.19 -4.43
N GLN A 21 -3.90 -0.26 -5.22
CA GLN A 21 -3.41 -1.64 -5.16
C GLN A 21 -2.61 -1.87 -3.89
N ILE A 22 -1.76 -0.91 -3.51
CA ILE A 22 -0.99 -0.92 -2.28
C ILE A 22 -1.63 0.04 -1.29
N VAL A 23 -1.88 -0.42 -0.08
CA VAL A 23 -2.48 0.37 1.01
C VAL A 23 -1.61 0.29 2.25
N ILE A 24 -1.58 1.35 3.05
CA ILE A 24 -0.98 1.33 4.39
C ILE A 24 -2.02 0.71 5.33
N THR A 25 -1.67 -0.39 5.98
CA THR A 25 -2.55 -1.08 6.94
C THR A 25 -2.25 -0.68 8.37
N GLU A 26 -0.99 -0.37 8.69
CA GLU A 26 -0.58 0.04 10.03
C GLU A 26 0.56 1.07 10.01
N VAL A 27 0.55 1.95 11.01
CA VAL A 27 1.64 2.85 11.36
C VAL A 27 1.86 2.74 12.87
N MET A 28 2.93 2.04 13.27
CA MET A 28 3.35 1.94 14.66
C MET A 28 4.39 3.02 14.96
N PHE A 29 3.96 4.14 15.53
CA PHE A 29 4.81 5.31 15.81
C PHE A 29 5.11 5.54 17.30
N ASN A 30 4.54 4.71 18.18
CA ASN A 30 4.68 4.86 19.63
C ASN A 30 4.60 3.48 20.29
N PRO A 31 5.66 2.67 20.13
CA PRO A 31 5.71 1.36 20.77
C PRO A 31 5.76 1.50 22.30
N PRO A 32 5.47 0.40 23.05
CA PRO A 32 5.53 0.42 24.50
C PRO A 32 6.88 0.95 25.03
N PRO A 33 6.91 1.74 26.11
CA PRO A 33 8.08 2.51 26.55
C PRO A 33 9.22 1.66 27.15
N SER A 34 9.21 0.35 26.95
CA SER A 34 10.25 -0.55 27.43
C SER A 34 11.34 -0.73 26.38
N GLY A 35 12.48 -0.05 26.56
CA GLY A 35 13.67 -0.24 25.72
C GLY A 35 14.00 0.97 24.83
N THR A 36 14.80 0.73 23.79
CA THR A 36 15.07 1.72 22.73
C THR A 36 13.91 1.69 21.75
N ASP A 37 13.48 2.85 21.27
CA ASP A 37 12.44 3.00 20.26
C ASP A 37 12.92 2.38 18.95
N THR A 38 12.65 1.08 18.78
CA THR A 38 13.20 0.24 17.69
C THR A 38 12.14 -0.66 17.08
N LEU A 39 10.90 -0.51 17.55
CA LEU A 39 9.74 -1.29 17.13
C LEU A 39 8.80 -0.46 16.26
N GLU A 40 9.23 0.71 15.81
CA GLU A 40 8.46 1.52 14.86
C GLU A 40 8.44 0.85 13.48
N TYR A 41 7.28 0.92 12.83
CA TYR A 41 7.12 0.43 11.47
C TYR A 41 5.94 1.05 10.72
N ILE A 42 6.02 0.92 9.39
CA ILE A 42 4.90 1.10 8.47
C ILE A 42 4.65 -0.23 7.76
N GLU A 43 3.41 -0.70 7.79
CA GLU A 43 2.99 -1.90 7.07
C GLU A 43 2.26 -1.52 5.78
N LEU A 44 2.70 -2.13 4.67
CA LEU A 44 2.03 -2.05 3.39
C LEU A 44 1.40 -3.40 3.04
N TYR A 45 0.21 -3.36 2.47
CA TYR A 45 -0.52 -4.52 1.97
C TYR A 45 -0.86 -4.35 0.49
N ASN A 46 -0.60 -5.38 -0.30
CA ASN A 46 -1.09 -5.47 -1.66
C ASN A 46 -2.53 -6.00 -1.69
N ASN A 47 -3.49 -5.07 -1.70
CA ASN A 47 -4.93 -5.32 -1.79
C ASN A 47 -5.41 -5.69 -3.22
N SER A 48 -4.51 -6.10 -4.10
CA SER A 48 -4.86 -6.52 -5.46
C SER A 48 -4.67 -8.03 -5.67
N GLY A 49 -5.32 -8.56 -6.72
CA GLY A 49 -5.20 -9.96 -7.12
C GLY A 49 -3.93 -10.30 -7.92
N SER A 50 -2.97 -9.38 -8.01
CA SER A 50 -1.76 -9.54 -8.81
C SER A 50 -0.52 -9.01 -8.09
N SER A 51 0.65 -9.50 -8.47
CA SER A 51 1.91 -8.91 -8.02
C SER A 51 2.02 -7.45 -8.45
N VAL A 52 2.59 -6.60 -7.59
CA VAL A 52 2.87 -5.19 -7.89
C VAL A 52 4.37 -4.96 -7.78
N ASP A 53 4.98 -4.40 -8.83
CA ASP A 53 6.36 -3.93 -8.77
C ASP A 53 6.41 -2.62 -7.97
N ILE A 54 7.12 -2.65 -6.85
CA ILE A 54 7.33 -1.52 -5.95
C ILE A 54 8.79 -1.03 -5.98
N SER A 55 9.58 -1.49 -6.95
CA SER A 55 10.98 -1.07 -7.11
C SER A 55 11.09 0.45 -7.19
N GLY A 56 11.97 1.05 -6.38
CA GLY A 56 12.20 2.49 -6.36
C GLY A 56 11.07 3.31 -5.72
N TRP A 57 10.00 2.68 -5.24
CA TRP A 57 9.00 3.38 -4.44
C TRP A 57 9.65 3.88 -3.15
N HIS A 58 9.22 5.06 -2.71
CA HIS A 58 9.70 5.73 -1.52
C HIS A 58 8.59 6.60 -0.94
N PHE A 59 8.70 6.91 0.35
CA PHE A 59 7.87 7.93 0.97
C PHE A 59 8.44 9.29 0.62
N THR A 60 7.57 10.24 0.28
CA THR A 60 7.99 11.61 -0.05
C THR A 60 8.32 12.42 1.22
N GLU A 61 7.75 12.04 2.36
CA GLU A 61 7.92 12.70 3.66
C GLU A 61 7.84 11.66 4.81
N GLY A 62 8.29 12.04 6.00
CA GLY A 62 8.20 11.23 7.22
C GLY A 62 9.31 10.18 7.34
N VAL A 63 9.34 9.19 6.45
CA VAL A 63 10.30 8.07 6.49
C VAL A 63 11.23 8.13 5.28
N THR A 64 12.54 7.90 5.49
CA THR A 64 13.51 7.79 4.39
C THR A 64 13.81 6.32 4.12
N PHE A 65 13.09 5.75 3.15
CA PHE A 65 13.32 4.39 2.67
C PHE A 65 12.99 4.32 1.18
N THR A 66 13.78 3.56 0.42
CA THR A 66 13.53 3.29 -0.99
C THR A 66 13.61 1.80 -1.22
N PHE A 67 12.56 1.22 -1.77
CA PHE A 67 12.56 -0.20 -2.12
C PHE A 67 13.66 -0.51 -3.15
N PRO A 68 14.49 -1.54 -2.92
CA PRO A 68 15.54 -1.93 -3.86
C PRO A 68 14.99 -2.25 -5.25
N ALA A 69 15.89 -2.26 -6.24
CA ALA A 69 15.53 -2.74 -7.57
C ALA A 69 15.07 -4.20 -7.53
N ALA A 70 14.18 -4.57 -8.45
CA ALA A 70 13.57 -5.89 -8.56
C ALA A 70 12.77 -6.32 -7.31
N THR A 71 12.15 -5.35 -6.62
CA THR A 71 11.25 -5.61 -5.50
C THR A 71 9.80 -5.70 -5.99
N SER A 72 9.19 -6.86 -5.79
CA SER A 72 7.80 -7.12 -6.15
C SER A 72 7.03 -7.60 -4.93
N LEU A 73 5.87 -6.99 -4.67
CA LEU A 73 4.97 -7.41 -3.61
C LEU A 73 3.87 -8.30 -4.21
N ALA A 74 3.87 -9.57 -3.81
CA ALA A 74 2.90 -10.55 -4.30
C ALA A 74 1.46 -10.17 -3.97
N ALA A 75 0.49 -10.77 -4.69
CA ALA A 75 -0.93 -10.56 -4.43
C ALA A 75 -1.28 -10.94 -2.98
N ASN A 76 -2.01 -10.07 -2.28
CA ASN A 76 -2.40 -10.26 -0.88
C ASN A 76 -1.22 -10.44 0.11
N ALA A 77 -0.02 -10.00 -0.27
CA ALA A 77 1.15 -10.04 0.60
C ALA A 77 1.35 -8.71 1.35
N TYR A 78 2.07 -8.81 2.46
CA TYR A 78 2.45 -7.70 3.32
C TYR A 78 3.96 -7.44 3.22
N VAL A 79 4.36 -6.19 3.46
CA VAL A 79 5.76 -5.82 3.68
C VAL A 79 5.81 -4.77 4.77
N VAL A 80 6.82 -4.90 5.63
CA VAL A 80 7.07 -4.00 6.75
C VAL A 80 8.31 -3.17 6.47
N ILE A 81 8.20 -1.85 6.62
CA ILE A 81 9.34 -0.94 6.66
C ILE A 81 9.58 -0.63 8.13
N THR A 82 10.73 -1.03 8.67
CA THR A 82 11.10 -0.85 10.08
C THR A 82 12.54 -0.37 10.19
N GLU A 83 12.87 0.27 11.32
CA GLU A 83 14.26 0.63 11.64
C GLU A 83 15.11 -0.61 11.95
N ASN A 84 14.51 -1.69 12.47
CA ASN A 84 15.23 -2.88 12.86
C ASN A 84 14.49 -4.17 12.47
N GLU A 85 14.96 -4.78 11.38
CA GLU A 85 14.41 -6.03 10.84
C GLU A 85 14.52 -7.21 11.80
N ALA A 86 15.38 -7.17 12.83
CA ALA A 86 15.53 -8.29 13.77
C ALA A 86 14.27 -8.54 14.63
N TYR A 87 13.31 -7.62 14.60
CA TYR A 87 12.06 -7.71 15.38
C TYR A 87 10.83 -8.12 14.54
N PHE A 88 10.97 -8.37 13.24
CA PHE A 88 9.87 -8.66 12.30
C PHE A 88 10.20 -9.81 11.33
#